data_AF-A0A438G7Q7-F1
#
_entry.id   AF-A0A438G7Q7-F1
#
_cell.length_a   1.000
_cell.length_b   1.000
_cell.length_c   1.000
_cell.angle_alpha   90.00
_cell.angle_beta   90.00
_cell.angle_gamma   90.00
#
_symmetry.space_group_name_H-M   'P 1'
#
loop_
_entity.id
_entity.type
_entity.pdbx_description
1 polymer ?
#
loop_
_entity_poly.entity_id
_entity_poly.type
_entity_poly.pdbx_seq_one_letter_code
_entity_poly.pdbx_strand_id
1 'polypeptide(L)'
;MGVLFKRGSLHLATQYVGVSAIVHEHQCGCSTTSLRRNTTTKSKMKEETHVADYVFDESKDPSEMLCAYGGYGVTREQLQCLVGESFIDILVISMFCRYMNAKEENPSRRYFFNPYFGEICGSMSKSTSKSTLKKRLGSYCVNLECCNQFYIPLFQFNEWVIMVINLEAKRVDLLSSYNSIQRVHFVNEAFKVVGFMSQCHTGMYAILYIQHWDGSGLNRTINSERMSLERLKFATHMVLDSETKLVKWLQLIFGQTNDAE
;
A
#
# COMPACT_ATOMS: atom_id res chain seq x y z
N MET A 1 -33.38 -2.02 -14.40
CA MET A 1 -33.04 -0.61 -14.17
C MET A 1 -31.55 -0.55 -13.82
N GLY A 2 -30.68 -0.55 -14.83
CA GLY A 2 -29.23 -0.60 -14.67
C GLY A 2 -28.63 0.79 -14.77
N VAL A 3 -27.95 1.26 -13.73
CA VAL A 3 -27.24 2.53 -13.76
C VAL A 3 -25.91 2.30 -14.48
N LEU A 4 -25.89 2.71 -15.75
CA LEU A 4 -24.71 2.80 -16.59
C LEU A 4 -23.60 3.56 -15.83
N PHE A 5 -22.42 2.93 -15.69
CA PHE A 5 -21.16 3.65 -15.50
C PHE A 5 -21.15 4.86 -16.44
N LYS A 6 -21.09 6.09 -15.90
CA LYS A 6 -20.89 7.26 -16.74
C LYS A 6 -19.59 7.03 -17.52
N ARG A 7 -19.77 6.96 -18.84
CA ARG A 7 -18.87 6.54 -19.92
C ARG A 7 -17.49 7.26 -19.99
N GLY A 8 -17.10 8.04 -18.98
CA GLY A 8 -15.88 8.85 -18.94
C GLY A 8 -14.79 8.38 -17.95
N SER A 9 -15.12 7.64 -16.88
CA SER A 9 -14.16 7.38 -15.79
C SER A 9 -12.98 6.47 -16.18
N LEU A 10 -13.18 5.51 -17.09
CA LEU A 10 -12.10 4.61 -17.54
C LEU A 10 -11.15 5.29 -18.55
N HIS A 11 -11.62 6.32 -19.26
CA HIS A 11 -10.80 7.05 -20.23
C HIS A 11 -9.83 8.02 -19.55
N LEU A 12 -10.23 8.56 -18.40
CA LEU A 12 -9.41 9.42 -17.54
C LEU A 12 -8.18 8.66 -17.00
N ALA A 13 -8.34 7.44 -16.47
CA ALA A 13 -7.22 6.66 -15.93
C ALA A 13 -6.08 6.42 -16.95
N THR A 14 -6.40 6.22 -18.24
CA THR A 14 -5.41 6.04 -19.31
C THR A 14 -4.78 7.33 -19.83
N GLN A 15 -5.40 8.50 -19.64
CA GLN A 15 -4.82 9.77 -20.13
C GLN A 15 -3.65 10.28 -19.28
N TYR A 16 -3.53 9.82 -18.03
CA TYR A 16 -2.63 10.41 -17.02
C TYR A 16 -1.27 9.71 -16.84
N VAL A 17 -0.99 8.61 -17.54
CA VAL A 17 0.18 7.74 -17.23
C VAL A 17 1.37 7.94 -18.18
N GLY A 18 1.42 9.04 -18.95
CA GLY A 18 2.52 9.30 -19.89
C GLY A 18 3.40 10.48 -19.48
N VAL A 19 4.53 10.23 -18.81
CA VAL A 19 5.57 11.25 -18.52
C VAL A 19 6.95 10.59 -18.60
N SER A 20 8.00 11.33 -18.97
CA SER A 20 9.42 10.92 -19.00
C SER A 20 10.27 12.02 -18.33
N ALA A 21 11.29 11.68 -17.54
CA ALA A 21 12.20 12.66 -16.92
C ALA A 21 13.60 12.10 -16.55
N ILE A 22 14.57 13.03 -16.49
CA ILE A 22 16.03 12.85 -16.35
C ILE A 22 16.45 12.88 -14.86
N VAL A 23 17.42 12.04 -14.46
CA VAL A 23 17.89 11.84 -13.06
C VAL A 23 19.28 12.46 -12.83
N HIS A 24 19.50 13.03 -11.65
CA HIS A 24 20.81 13.26 -11.06
C HIS A 24 20.86 12.64 -9.65
N GLU A 25 21.81 11.72 -9.41
CA GLU A 25 22.03 10.99 -8.14
C GLU A 25 22.90 11.79 -7.18
N HIS A 26 22.60 11.78 -5.86
CA HIS A 26 23.57 11.94 -4.75
C HIS A 26 23.08 11.17 -3.51
N GLN A 27 23.97 10.47 -2.79
CA GLN A 27 23.70 9.67 -1.59
C GLN A 27 23.72 10.51 -0.30
N CYS A 28 22.89 10.15 0.70
CA CYS A 28 23.00 10.66 2.06
C CYS A 28 22.68 9.56 3.09
N GLY A 29 23.57 9.37 4.06
CA GLY A 29 23.41 8.41 5.17
C GLY A 29 22.95 9.10 6.46
N CYS A 30 22.21 8.39 7.30
CA CYS A 30 21.84 8.90 8.61
C CYS A 30 21.82 7.82 9.70
N SER A 31 22.31 8.18 10.89
CA SER A 31 22.58 7.32 12.04
C SER A 31 21.49 7.39 13.12
N THR A 32 21.30 6.29 13.85
CA THR A 32 20.22 6.06 14.83
C THR A 32 20.46 6.66 16.23
N THR A 33 19.41 7.14 16.90
CA THR A 33 19.38 7.37 18.38
C THR A 33 18.10 6.83 19.04
N SER A 34 18.24 6.27 20.25
CA SER A 34 17.22 5.51 21.00
C SER A 34 16.46 6.34 22.06
N LEU A 35 15.22 5.96 22.40
CA LEU A 35 14.44 6.58 23.49
C LEU A 35 13.62 5.58 24.33
N ARG A 36 13.54 5.88 25.65
CA ARG A 36 13.03 5.11 26.81
C ARG A 36 11.50 4.93 26.87
N ARG A 37 11.03 3.88 27.57
CA ARG A 37 9.62 3.38 27.63
C ARG A 37 8.99 3.37 29.04
N ASN A 38 7.67 3.58 29.12
CA ASN A 38 6.77 3.39 30.29
C ASN A 38 6.01 2.04 30.25
N THR A 39 5.42 1.65 31.38
CA THR A 39 5.17 0.25 31.81
C THR A 39 3.88 -0.44 31.35
N THR A 40 2.79 0.27 31.02
CA THR A 40 1.53 -0.37 30.54
C THR A 40 1.64 -0.82 29.07
N THR A 41 2.61 -0.25 28.34
CA THR A 41 2.99 -0.59 26.96
C THR A 41 3.81 -1.88 26.86
N LYS A 42 4.25 -2.47 28.00
CA LYS A 42 5.24 -3.55 27.98
C LYS A 42 4.72 -4.90 27.47
N SER A 43 3.46 -5.28 27.67
CA SER A 43 2.97 -6.61 27.22
C SER A 43 2.68 -6.64 25.73
N LYS A 44 1.91 -5.68 25.21
CA LYS A 44 1.60 -5.56 23.77
C LYS A 44 2.87 -5.41 22.92
N MET A 45 3.82 -4.64 23.41
CA MET A 45 5.10 -4.44 22.73
C MET A 45 6.03 -5.66 22.84
N LYS A 46 5.89 -6.52 23.87
CA LYS A 46 6.61 -7.81 23.92
C LYS A 46 6.07 -8.76 22.84
N GLU A 47 4.75 -8.88 22.73
CA GLU A 47 4.09 -9.68 21.68
C GLU A 47 4.47 -9.18 20.28
N GLU A 48 4.40 -7.87 20.04
CA GLU A 48 4.81 -7.27 18.76
C GLU A 48 6.30 -7.49 18.42
N THR A 49 7.17 -7.54 19.43
CA THR A 49 8.60 -7.83 19.24
C THR A 49 8.83 -9.32 18.92
N HIS A 50 8.14 -10.24 19.61
CA HIS A 50 8.26 -11.68 19.34
C HIS A 50 7.73 -12.07 17.96
N VAL A 51 6.67 -11.43 17.48
CA VAL A 51 6.15 -11.66 16.12
C VAL A 51 7.16 -11.16 15.10
N ALA A 52 7.74 -9.98 15.29
CA ALA A 52 8.77 -9.47 14.41
C ALA A 52 9.99 -10.39 14.34
N ASP A 53 10.50 -10.82 15.50
CA ASP A 53 11.61 -11.77 15.59
C ASP A 53 11.25 -13.06 14.86
N TYR A 54 10.02 -13.56 15.04
CA TYR A 54 9.54 -14.74 14.32
C TYR A 54 9.50 -14.51 12.81
N VAL A 55 8.92 -13.41 12.32
CA VAL A 55 8.72 -13.11 10.89
C VAL A 55 10.05 -12.97 10.16
N PHE A 56 11.06 -12.41 10.81
CA PHE A 56 12.36 -12.15 10.21
C PHE A 56 13.44 -13.18 10.57
N ASP A 57 13.08 -14.27 11.25
CA ASP A 57 13.99 -15.37 11.56
C ASP A 57 14.39 -16.13 10.28
N GLU A 58 15.63 -15.89 9.83
CA GLU A 58 16.23 -16.52 8.64
C GLU A 58 16.45 -18.03 8.80
N SER A 59 16.37 -18.58 10.01
CA SER A 59 16.50 -20.02 10.24
C SER A 59 15.22 -20.82 9.92
N LYS A 60 14.08 -20.12 9.73
CA LYS A 60 12.78 -20.72 9.42
C LYS A 60 12.61 -20.93 7.92
N ASP A 61 11.62 -21.73 7.55
CA ASP A 61 11.31 -22.01 6.15
C ASP A 61 10.97 -20.71 5.38
N PRO A 62 11.77 -20.32 4.36
CA PRO A 62 11.50 -19.12 3.56
C PRO A 62 10.18 -19.19 2.78
N SER A 63 9.68 -20.40 2.49
CA SER A 63 8.42 -20.63 1.76
C SER A 63 7.18 -20.58 2.65
N GLU A 64 7.36 -20.47 3.97
CA GLU A 64 6.24 -20.40 4.92
C GLU A 64 5.36 -19.19 4.61
N MET A 65 4.06 -19.43 4.40
CA MET A 65 3.07 -18.37 4.18
C MET A 65 2.71 -17.71 5.51
N LEU A 66 3.20 -16.49 5.72
CA LEU A 66 3.06 -15.76 6.98
C LEU A 66 1.79 -14.90 7.05
N CYS A 67 1.27 -14.45 5.90
CA CYS A 67 -0.02 -13.78 5.84
C CYS A 67 -0.74 -14.12 4.54
N ALA A 68 -2.08 -14.12 4.57
CA ALA A 68 -2.91 -14.37 3.40
C ALA A 68 -4.24 -13.63 3.51
N TYR A 69 -4.66 -13.01 2.40
CA TYR A 69 -5.95 -12.32 2.29
C TYR A 69 -6.56 -12.51 0.90
N GLY A 70 -7.83 -12.91 0.86
CA GLY A 70 -8.59 -13.03 -0.40
C GLY A 70 -7.91 -13.95 -1.42
N GLY A 71 -7.37 -15.09 -0.97
CA GLY A 71 -6.68 -16.09 -1.81
C GLY A 71 -5.28 -15.71 -2.26
N TYR A 72 -4.68 -14.65 -1.69
CA TYR A 72 -3.33 -14.21 -1.98
C TYR A 72 -2.46 -14.29 -0.72
N GLY A 73 -1.44 -15.13 -0.75
CA GLY A 73 -0.50 -15.33 0.36
C GLY A 73 0.84 -14.65 0.09
N VAL A 74 1.51 -14.22 1.17
CA VAL A 74 2.88 -13.72 1.14
C VAL A 74 3.74 -14.59 2.04
N THR A 75 4.88 -15.04 1.52
CA THR A 75 5.81 -15.89 2.24
C THR A 75 6.75 -15.10 3.14
N ARG A 76 7.48 -15.82 4.00
CA ARG A 76 8.58 -15.28 4.80
C ARG A 76 9.62 -14.58 3.94
N GLU A 77 10.10 -15.23 2.89
CA GLU A 77 11.08 -14.64 1.96
C GLU A 77 10.58 -13.32 1.38
N GLN A 78 9.32 -13.26 0.96
CA GLN A 78 8.73 -12.05 0.39
C GLN A 78 8.56 -10.93 1.42
N LEU A 79 8.32 -11.26 2.70
CA LEU A 79 8.26 -10.26 3.77
C LEU A 79 9.63 -9.71 4.17
N GLN A 80 10.75 -10.34 3.78
CA GLN A 80 12.10 -9.80 4.06
C GLN A 80 12.33 -8.41 3.45
N CYS A 81 11.53 -8.02 2.46
CA CYS A 81 11.54 -6.67 1.91
C CYS A 81 11.15 -5.58 2.94
N LEU A 82 10.63 -5.96 4.10
CA LEU A 82 10.28 -5.08 5.22
C LEU A 82 11.42 -4.91 6.24
N VAL A 83 12.51 -5.68 6.14
CA VAL A 83 13.67 -5.50 7.02
C VAL A 83 14.55 -4.35 6.50
N GLY A 84 15.04 -3.54 7.42
CA GLY A 84 16.01 -2.48 7.14
C GLY A 84 15.54 -1.49 6.07
N GLU A 85 16.40 -1.26 5.08
CA GLU A 85 16.20 -0.32 3.98
C GLU A 85 15.99 -1.04 2.63
N SER A 86 15.38 -2.22 2.66
CA SER A 86 15.02 -2.94 1.44
C SER A 86 13.87 -2.29 0.69
N PHE A 87 13.89 -2.41 -0.64
CA PHE A 87 12.77 -2.00 -1.48
C PHE A 87 11.55 -2.86 -1.19
N ILE A 88 10.39 -2.24 -0.95
CA ILE A 88 9.15 -3.01 -0.73
C ILE A 88 8.64 -3.55 -2.06
N ASP A 89 8.43 -4.86 -2.08
CA ASP A 89 8.02 -5.62 -3.24
C ASP A 89 6.55 -5.33 -3.63
N ILE A 90 6.26 -5.37 -4.92
CA ILE A 90 4.92 -5.32 -5.50
C ILE A 90 3.99 -6.38 -4.89
N LEU A 91 4.52 -7.54 -4.48
CA LEU A 91 3.72 -8.60 -3.87
C LEU A 91 3.19 -8.19 -2.48
N VAL A 92 3.99 -7.46 -1.69
CA VAL A 92 3.59 -6.96 -0.37
C VAL A 92 2.55 -5.84 -0.50
N ILE A 93 2.73 -4.91 -1.45
CA ILE A 93 1.74 -3.86 -1.73
C ILE A 93 0.45 -4.48 -2.29
N SER A 94 0.55 -5.49 -3.16
CA SER A 94 -0.59 -6.24 -3.67
C SER A 94 -1.41 -6.89 -2.57
N MET A 95 -0.75 -7.56 -1.63
CA MET A 95 -1.38 -8.15 -0.46
C MET A 95 -2.04 -7.06 0.38
N PHE A 96 -1.37 -5.93 0.60
CA PHE A 96 -1.91 -4.85 1.41
C PHE A 96 -3.17 -4.20 0.79
N CYS A 97 -3.21 -4.00 -0.53
CA CYS A 97 -4.42 -3.53 -1.20
C CYS A 97 -5.59 -4.51 -1.03
N ARG A 98 -5.33 -5.83 -1.09
CA ARG A 98 -6.37 -6.85 -0.84
C ARG A 98 -6.87 -6.80 0.59
N TYR A 99 -5.95 -6.68 1.55
CA TYR A 99 -6.26 -6.49 2.96
C TYR A 99 -7.18 -5.27 3.17
N MET A 100 -6.84 -4.12 2.60
CA MET A 100 -7.65 -2.90 2.74
C MET A 100 -9.04 -3.05 2.13
N ASN A 101 -9.17 -3.72 0.98
CA ASN A 101 -10.48 -4.02 0.40
C ASN A 101 -11.32 -4.96 1.29
N ALA A 102 -10.68 -5.96 1.94
CA ALA A 102 -11.36 -6.89 2.83
C ALA A 102 -11.86 -6.21 4.13
N LYS A 103 -11.11 -5.22 4.63
CA LYS A 103 -11.44 -4.44 5.83
C LYS A 103 -12.32 -3.22 5.54
N GLU A 104 -12.59 -2.89 4.29
CA GLU A 104 -13.44 -1.75 3.95
C GLU A 104 -14.91 -2.08 4.24
N GLU A 105 -15.40 -1.61 5.38
CA GLU A 105 -16.76 -1.79 5.88
C GLU A 105 -17.75 -0.77 5.28
N ASN A 106 -17.26 0.34 4.69
CA ASN A 106 -18.13 1.41 4.20
C ASN A 106 -18.77 1.06 2.83
N PRO A 107 -20.11 1.17 2.68
CA PRO A 107 -20.77 0.96 1.39
C PRO A 107 -20.48 2.03 0.32
N SER A 108 -20.05 3.25 0.69
CA SER A 108 -19.61 4.32 -0.23
C SER A 108 -18.11 4.25 -0.48
N ARG A 109 -17.73 3.17 -1.17
CA ARG A 109 -16.50 2.41 -0.92
C ARG A 109 -15.24 3.05 -1.51
N ARG A 110 -14.16 3.10 -0.73
CA ARG A 110 -12.81 3.20 -1.29
C ARG A 110 -12.50 1.85 -1.91
N TYR A 111 -11.83 1.85 -3.05
CA TYR A 111 -11.34 0.63 -3.66
C TYR A 111 -9.84 0.73 -3.93
N PHE A 112 -9.11 -0.28 -3.49
CA PHE A 112 -7.66 -0.34 -3.56
C PHE A 112 -7.27 -1.30 -4.70
N PHE A 113 -6.82 -0.76 -5.81
CA PHE A 113 -6.38 -1.56 -6.94
C PHE A 113 -5.05 -2.24 -6.63
N ASN A 114 -4.90 -3.45 -7.18
CA ASN A 114 -3.61 -4.12 -7.19
C ASN A 114 -2.63 -3.31 -8.07
N PRO A 115 -1.35 -3.14 -7.69
CA PRO A 115 -0.34 -2.42 -8.47
C PRO A 115 -0.18 -2.87 -9.94
N TYR A 116 -0.43 -4.15 -10.26
CA TYR A 116 -0.44 -4.64 -11.65
C TYR A 116 -1.50 -3.93 -12.52
N PHE A 117 -2.61 -3.46 -11.93
CA PHE A 117 -3.58 -2.63 -12.65
C PHE A 117 -2.94 -1.33 -13.15
N GLY A 118 -2.14 -0.69 -12.29
CA GLY A 118 -1.41 0.53 -12.61
C GLY A 118 -0.39 0.33 -13.72
N GLU A 119 0.36 -0.78 -13.66
CA GLU A 119 1.33 -1.17 -14.68
C GLU A 119 0.66 -1.41 -16.05
N ILE A 120 -0.46 -2.16 -16.06
CA ILE A 120 -1.23 -2.39 -17.28
C ILE A 120 -1.75 -1.05 -17.84
N CYS A 121 -2.27 -0.17 -16.98
CA CYS A 121 -2.70 1.18 -17.38
C CYS A 121 -1.56 2.00 -18.00
N GLY A 122 -0.38 1.98 -17.39
CA GLY A 122 0.80 2.69 -17.87
C GLY A 122 1.37 2.16 -19.19
N SER A 123 1.20 0.87 -19.46
CA SER A 123 1.62 0.27 -20.73
C SER A 123 0.75 0.66 -21.94
N MET A 124 -0.42 1.27 -21.71
CA MET A 124 -1.42 1.51 -22.75
C MET A 124 -1.29 2.92 -23.35
N SER A 125 -1.38 3.00 -24.69
CA SER A 125 -1.41 4.28 -25.38
C SER A 125 -2.74 5.01 -25.15
N LYS A 126 -2.72 6.34 -25.29
CA LYS A 126 -3.95 7.16 -25.30
C LYS A 126 -4.94 6.76 -26.39
N SER A 127 -4.46 6.14 -27.47
CA SER A 127 -5.27 5.63 -28.59
C SER A 127 -5.81 4.21 -28.38
N THR A 128 -5.56 3.59 -27.21
CA THR A 128 -6.03 2.23 -26.91
C THR A 128 -7.54 2.14 -27.01
N SER A 129 -8.03 1.19 -27.80
CA SER A 129 -9.46 1.01 -28.04
C SER A 129 -10.21 0.56 -26.78
N LYS A 130 -11.50 0.90 -26.69
CA LYS A 130 -12.37 0.51 -25.58
C LYS A 130 -12.50 -1.01 -25.40
N SER A 131 -12.52 -1.77 -26.49
CA SER A 131 -12.59 -3.24 -26.44
C SER A 131 -11.30 -3.82 -25.88
N THR A 132 -10.14 -3.27 -26.26
CA THR A 132 -8.83 -3.64 -25.69
C THR A 132 -8.78 -3.31 -24.19
N LEU A 133 -9.26 -2.12 -23.77
CA LEU A 133 -9.33 -1.74 -22.36
C LEU A 133 -10.19 -2.72 -21.55
N LYS A 134 -11.39 -3.02 -22.04
CA LYS A 134 -12.29 -3.99 -21.37
C LYS A 134 -11.65 -5.38 -21.27
N LYS A 135 -10.91 -5.82 -22.30
CA LYS A 135 -10.23 -7.12 -22.30
C LYS A 135 -9.09 -7.18 -21.29
N ARG A 136 -8.29 -6.12 -21.16
CA ARG A 136 -7.11 -6.10 -20.27
C ARG A 136 -7.44 -5.75 -18.81
N LEU A 137 -8.41 -4.86 -18.61
CA LEU A 137 -8.74 -4.32 -17.28
C LEU A 137 -10.06 -4.87 -16.69
N GLY A 138 -10.89 -5.54 -17.49
CA GLY A 138 -12.24 -5.91 -17.09
C GLY A 138 -12.31 -6.75 -15.80
N SER A 139 -11.34 -7.64 -15.59
CA SER A 139 -11.25 -8.45 -14.36
C SER A 139 -10.91 -7.64 -13.10
N TYR A 140 -10.29 -6.47 -13.26
CA TYR A 140 -9.97 -5.56 -12.14
C TYR A 140 -11.13 -4.62 -11.80
N CYS A 141 -12.04 -4.39 -12.75
CA CYS A 141 -13.13 -3.44 -12.65
C CYS A 141 -14.47 -4.11 -12.34
N VAL A 142 -14.49 -5.01 -11.35
CA VAL A 142 -15.69 -5.75 -10.93
C VAL A 142 -16.25 -5.11 -9.65
N ASN A 143 -17.58 -4.96 -9.56
CA ASN A 143 -18.30 -4.44 -8.39
C ASN A 143 -17.86 -3.03 -7.92
N LEU A 144 -17.45 -2.16 -8.85
CA LEU A 144 -17.02 -0.79 -8.53
C LEU A 144 -18.16 0.24 -8.49
N GLU A 145 -19.41 -0.18 -8.68
CA GLU A 145 -20.57 0.71 -8.86
C GLU A 145 -20.88 1.59 -7.64
N CYS A 146 -20.48 1.16 -6.45
CA CYS A 146 -20.67 1.90 -5.20
C CYS A 146 -19.40 2.65 -4.75
N CYS A 147 -18.32 2.64 -5.56
CA CYS A 147 -17.04 3.22 -5.17
C CYS A 147 -16.90 4.68 -5.61
N ASN A 148 -16.61 5.57 -4.66
CA ASN A 148 -16.38 7.01 -4.93
C ASN A 148 -14.89 7.37 -4.95
N GLN A 149 -14.02 6.49 -4.44
CA GLN A 149 -12.59 6.71 -4.38
C GLN A 149 -11.82 5.48 -4.85
N PHE A 150 -10.82 5.68 -5.68
CA PHE A 150 -9.94 4.61 -6.17
C PHE A 150 -8.49 4.92 -5.83
N TYR A 151 -7.83 3.99 -5.17
CA TYR A 151 -6.41 4.05 -4.82
C TYR A 151 -5.66 3.13 -5.77
N ILE A 152 -4.75 3.69 -6.56
CA ILE A 152 -4.01 2.98 -7.59
C ILE A 152 -2.52 3.16 -7.27
N PRO A 153 -1.86 2.14 -6.71
CA PRO A 153 -0.41 2.13 -6.60
C PRO A 153 0.21 2.06 -8.00
N LEU A 154 1.17 2.94 -8.25
CA LEU A 154 1.95 3.03 -9.47
C LEU A 154 3.42 2.87 -9.11
N PHE A 155 4.13 2.00 -9.82
CA PHE A 155 5.58 1.94 -9.73
C PHE A 155 6.18 2.63 -10.95
N GLN A 156 6.75 3.82 -10.76
CA GLN A 156 7.31 4.63 -11.83
C GLN A 156 8.63 5.23 -11.39
N PHE A 157 9.63 5.22 -12.28
CA PHE A 157 10.94 5.84 -12.02
C PHE A 157 11.61 5.38 -10.71
N ASN A 158 11.46 4.09 -10.37
CA ASN A 158 11.95 3.55 -9.11
C ASN A 158 11.30 4.20 -7.87
N GLU A 159 10.05 4.66 -7.98
CA GLU A 159 9.23 5.15 -6.88
C GLU A 159 7.85 4.47 -6.88
N TRP A 160 7.37 4.15 -5.68
CA TRP A 160 5.96 3.92 -5.43
C TRP A 160 5.19 5.23 -5.25
N VAL A 161 4.23 5.48 -6.15
CA VAL A 161 3.30 6.62 -6.10
C VAL A 161 1.88 6.09 -5.93
N ILE A 162 1.08 6.74 -5.08
CA ILE A 162 -0.35 6.42 -4.97
C ILE A 162 -1.16 7.47 -5.73
N MET A 163 -1.87 7.04 -6.77
CA MET A 163 -2.88 7.85 -7.43
C MET A 163 -4.22 7.61 -6.77
N VAL A 164 -4.82 8.67 -6.23
CA VAL A 164 -6.16 8.66 -5.62
C VAL A 164 -7.14 9.39 -6.54
N ILE A 165 -8.04 8.66 -7.16
CA ILE A 165 -9.13 9.23 -7.96
C ILE A 165 -10.34 9.40 -7.05
N ASN A 166 -10.75 10.64 -6.79
CA ASN A 166 -11.96 10.95 -6.03
C ASN A 166 -13.05 11.44 -6.98
N LEU A 167 -14.03 10.58 -7.25
CA LEU A 167 -15.14 10.89 -8.15
C LEU A 167 -16.08 11.95 -7.57
N GLU A 168 -16.27 11.93 -6.24
CA GLU A 168 -17.14 12.87 -5.54
C GLU A 168 -16.56 14.28 -5.56
N ALA A 169 -15.28 14.42 -5.23
CA ALA A 169 -14.55 15.69 -5.27
C ALA A 169 -14.06 16.09 -6.67
N LYS A 170 -14.32 15.25 -7.68
CA LYS A 170 -13.94 15.47 -9.09
C LYS A 170 -12.45 15.81 -9.28
N ARG A 171 -11.58 15.05 -8.61
CA ARG A 171 -10.13 15.28 -8.64
C ARG A 171 -9.31 14.01 -8.59
N VAL A 172 -8.04 14.17 -8.94
CA VAL A 172 -6.98 13.17 -8.80
C VAL A 172 -5.92 13.76 -7.88
N ASP A 173 -5.55 13.02 -6.84
CA ASP A 173 -4.44 13.33 -5.95
C ASP A 173 -3.29 12.34 -6.24
N LEU A 174 -2.08 12.83 -6.49
CA LEU A 174 -0.86 12.01 -6.59
C LEU A 174 -0.05 12.15 -5.30
N LEU A 175 0.11 11.04 -4.60
CA LEU A 175 0.84 10.94 -3.35
C LEU A 175 2.19 10.30 -3.63
N SER A 176 3.23 11.13 -3.67
CA SER A 176 4.63 10.76 -3.89
C SER A 176 5.40 11.09 -2.63
N SER A 177 6.35 10.25 -2.28
CA SER A 177 7.27 10.48 -1.17
C SER A 177 8.33 11.52 -1.53
N TYR A 178 8.73 11.53 -2.81
CA TYR A 178 9.65 12.51 -3.34
C TYR A 178 9.02 13.91 -3.29
N ASN A 179 7.78 14.04 -3.76
CA ASN A 179 7.17 15.35 -3.97
C ASN A 179 6.21 15.75 -2.86
N SER A 180 5.91 17.04 -2.77
CA SER A 180 4.66 17.46 -2.15
C SER A 180 3.46 16.87 -2.90
N ILE A 181 2.38 16.58 -2.15
CA ILE A 181 1.11 16.07 -2.68
C ILE A 181 0.66 16.95 -3.85
N GLN A 182 0.43 16.32 -5.00
CA GLN A 182 -0.06 17.02 -6.18
C GLN A 182 -1.55 16.79 -6.31
N ARG A 183 -2.32 17.88 -6.26
CA ARG A 183 -3.77 17.86 -6.37
C ARG A 183 -4.20 18.46 -7.69
N VAL A 184 -4.90 17.67 -8.50
CA VAL A 184 -5.36 18.10 -9.82
C VAL A 184 -6.85 17.85 -9.94
N HIS A 185 -7.59 18.91 -10.25
CA HIS A 185 -8.99 18.80 -10.63
C HIS A 185 -9.08 18.21 -12.05
N PHE A 186 -10.20 17.61 -12.46
CA PHE A 186 -10.38 17.05 -13.82
C PHE A 186 -10.31 18.12 -14.93
N VAL A 187 -9.14 18.68 -15.15
CA VAL A 187 -8.74 19.66 -16.16
C VAL A 187 -7.48 19.07 -16.82
N ASN A 188 -7.42 19.11 -18.16
CA ASN A 188 -6.44 18.41 -19.00
C ASN A 188 -5.00 18.93 -18.83
N GLU A 189 -4.31 18.58 -17.74
CA GLU A 189 -2.90 18.93 -17.55
C GLU A 189 -2.01 17.70 -17.35
N ALA A 190 -0.82 17.76 -17.94
CA ALA A 190 0.24 16.76 -17.78
C ALA A 190 1.05 17.07 -16.52
N PHE A 191 1.50 16.03 -15.83
CA PHE A 191 2.11 16.13 -14.50
C PHE A 191 3.63 16.20 -14.58
N LYS A 192 4.24 16.88 -13.60
CA LYS A 192 5.68 16.88 -13.38
C LYS A 192 5.95 16.52 -11.93
N VAL A 193 6.65 15.42 -11.71
CA VAL A 193 7.00 14.91 -10.38
C VAL A 193 8.45 15.34 -10.09
N VAL A 194 8.69 16.10 -9.01
CA VAL A 194 10.04 16.49 -8.56
C VAL A 194 10.14 16.37 -7.05
N GLY A 195 11.14 15.64 -6.59
CA GLY A 195 11.24 15.44 -5.17
C GLY A 195 12.46 14.70 -4.66
N PHE A 196 12.64 14.75 -3.33
CA PHE A 196 13.86 14.32 -2.62
C PHE A 196 13.53 13.45 -1.39
N MET A 197 13.84 12.15 -1.44
CA MET A 197 13.87 11.18 -0.32
C MET A 197 14.72 9.94 -0.67
N SER A 198 15.05 9.09 0.30
CA SER A 198 15.74 7.81 0.02
C SER A 198 14.82 6.85 -0.76
N GLN A 199 15.30 6.30 -1.88
CA GLN A 199 14.53 5.45 -2.81
C GLN A 199 13.91 4.22 -2.11
N CYS A 200 14.59 3.69 -1.09
CA CYS A 200 14.17 2.48 -0.41
C CYS A 200 12.85 2.61 0.36
N HIS A 201 12.46 3.80 0.82
CA HIS A 201 11.27 3.99 1.65
C HIS A 201 10.00 4.28 0.88
N THR A 202 10.08 4.49 -0.43
CA THR A 202 8.93 4.87 -1.28
C THR A 202 7.74 3.93 -1.11
N GLY A 203 7.98 2.62 -1.03
CA GLY A 203 6.92 1.63 -0.80
C GLY A 203 6.28 1.71 0.60
N MET A 204 7.04 2.15 1.62
CA MET A 204 6.50 2.30 2.97
C MET A 204 5.65 3.57 3.05
N TYR A 205 6.06 4.64 2.38
CA TYR A 205 5.21 5.80 2.16
C TYR A 205 3.91 5.43 1.45
N ALA A 206 3.97 4.62 0.40
CA ALA A 206 2.79 4.13 -0.30
C ALA A 206 1.81 3.38 0.62
N ILE A 207 2.31 2.48 1.47
CA ILE A 207 1.51 1.79 2.50
C ILE A 207 0.87 2.82 3.46
N LEU A 208 1.65 3.76 3.99
CA LEU A 208 1.15 4.76 4.93
C LEU A 208 0.13 5.72 4.30
N TYR A 209 0.31 6.09 3.03
CA TYR A 209 -0.67 6.88 2.27
C TYR A 209 -1.99 6.12 2.13
N ILE A 210 -1.94 4.84 1.75
CA ILE A 210 -3.14 3.99 1.66
C ILE A 210 -3.83 3.88 3.03
N GLN A 211 -3.07 3.80 4.12
CA GLN A 211 -3.62 3.68 5.49
C GLN A 211 -4.27 4.96 6.01
N HIS A 212 -3.68 6.12 5.71
CA HIS A 212 -3.96 7.35 6.46
C HIS A 212 -4.49 8.51 5.62
N TRP A 213 -4.54 8.36 4.30
CA TRP A 213 -5.16 9.37 3.44
C TRP A 213 -6.67 9.38 3.62
N ASP A 214 -7.21 10.52 4.05
CA ASP A 214 -8.65 10.72 4.24
C ASP A 214 -9.33 11.48 3.08
N GLY A 215 -8.55 11.78 2.04
CA GLY A 215 -8.98 12.63 0.93
C GLY A 215 -8.57 14.08 1.11
N SER A 216 -8.63 14.65 2.30
CA SER A 216 -8.29 16.07 2.55
C SER A 216 -6.79 16.29 2.75
N GLY A 217 -6.10 15.30 3.32
CA GLY A 217 -4.69 15.31 3.62
C GLY A 217 -4.27 14.06 4.38
N LEU A 218 -3.06 14.08 4.93
CA LEU A 218 -2.67 13.14 5.96
C LEU A 218 -3.07 13.69 7.33
N ASN A 219 -3.79 12.88 8.10
CA ASN A 219 -4.15 13.21 9.48
C ASN A 219 -2.97 13.11 10.48
N ARG A 220 -1.81 12.65 10.01
CA ARG A 220 -0.57 12.50 10.79
C ARG A 220 0.64 12.84 9.94
N THR A 221 1.67 13.41 10.58
CA THR A 221 2.98 13.58 9.95
C THR A 221 3.66 12.23 9.80
N ILE A 222 4.15 11.91 8.60
CA ILE A 222 5.00 10.75 8.36
C ILE A 222 6.45 11.16 8.63
N ASN A 223 7.07 10.56 9.64
CA ASN A 223 8.48 10.79 9.97
C ASN A 223 9.36 9.73 9.30
N SER A 224 10.26 10.17 8.41
CA SER A 224 11.22 9.34 7.69
C SER A 224 12.21 8.61 8.60
N GLU A 225 12.61 9.22 9.71
CA GLU A 225 13.53 8.61 10.69
C GLU A 225 12.92 7.40 11.41
N ARG A 226 11.60 7.23 11.31
CA ARG A 226 10.86 6.12 11.93
C ARG A 226 10.47 5.04 10.93
N MET A 227 10.95 5.08 9.69
CA MET A 227 10.55 4.13 8.65
C MET A 227 10.81 2.68 9.01
N SER A 228 11.97 2.37 9.62
CA SER A 228 12.28 1.01 10.06
C SER A 228 11.28 0.50 11.12
N LEU A 229 10.82 1.38 12.01
CA LEU A 229 9.80 1.04 13.00
C LEU A 229 8.42 0.87 12.34
N GLU A 230 8.06 1.70 11.37
CA GLU A 230 6.79 1.57 10.64
C GLU A 230 6.75 0.29 9.81
N ARG A 231 7.87 -0.13 9.20
CA ARG A 231 8.00 -1.44 8.53
C ARG A 231 7.78 -2.60 9.49
N LEU A 232 8.37 -2.53 10.69
CA LEU A 232 8.21 -3.55 11.73
C LEU A 232 6.74 -3.68 12.16
N LYS A 233 6.11 -2.55 12.49
CA LYS A 233 4.69 -2.51 12.86
C LYS A 233 3.81 -3.07 11.76
N PHE A 234 4.10 -2.71 10.51
CA PHE A 234 3.37 -3.21 9.36
C PHE A 234 3.50 -4.73 9.24
N ALA A 235 4.72 -5.28 9.30
CA ALA A 235 4.94 -6.72 9.23
C ALA A 235 4.17 -7.47 10.33
N THR A 236 4.33 -7.03 11.57
CA THR A 236 3.64 -7.59 12.74
C THR A 236 2.12 -7.52 12.58
N HIS A 237 1.59 -6.37 12.17
CA HIS A 237 0.16 -6.17 11.94
C HIS A 237 -0.37 -7.13 10.88
N MET A 238 0.33 -7.24 9.74
CA MET A 238 -0.12 -8.08 8.64
C MET A 238 -0.16 -9.57 9.00
N VAL A 239 0.81 -10.03 9.79
CA VAL A 239 0.86 -11.42 10.28
C VAL A 239 -0.23 -11.67 11.32
N LEU A 240 -0.38 -10.79 12.31
CA LEU A 240 -1.35 -10.97 13.41
C LEU A 240 -2.80 -10.88 12.96
N ASP A 241 -3.12 -10.03 11.99
CA ASP A 241 -4.49 -9.90 11.51
C ASP A 241 -4.82 -10.92 10.39
N SER A 242 -3.84 -11.73 9.96
CA SER A 242 -4.03 -12.65 8.84
C SER A 242 -4.97 -13.80 9.15
N GLU A 243 -5.64 -14.33 8.11
CA GLU A 243 -6.51 -15.51 8.24
C GLU A 243 -5.72 -16.83 8.32
N THR A 244 -4.42 -16.78 8.62
CA THR A 244 -3.55 -17.95 8.58
C THR A 244 -3.69 -18.84 9.82
N LYS A 245 -3.30 -20.12 9.69
CA LYS A 245 -3.19 -21.06 10.82
C LYS A 245 -2.24 -20.54 11.91
N LEU A 246 -1.30 -19.69 11.53
CA LEU A 246 -0.29 -19.11 12.41
C LEU A 246 -0.91 -18.17 13.44
N VAL A 247 -1.90 -17.35 13.05
CA VAL A 247 -2.64 -16.50 13.99
C VAL A 247 -3.40 -17.34 15.01
N LYS A 248 -4.06 -18.42 14.56
CA LYS A 248 -4.74 -19.36 15.48
C LYS A 248 -3.75 -20.02 16.44
N TRP A 249 -2.56 -20.37 15.98
CA TRP A 249 -1.52 -20.97 16.81
C TRP A 249 -0.88 -19.97 17.79
N LEU A 250 -0.60 -18.73 17.35
CA LEU A 250 -0.12 -17.65 18.21
C LEU A 250 -1.17 -17.27 19.27
N GLN A 251 -2.45 -17.19 18.90
CA GLN A 251 -3.56 -16.98 19.84
C GLN A 251 -3.65 -18.12 20.87
N LEU A 252 -3.36 -19.37 20.49
CA LEU A 252 -3.32 -20.50 21.42
C LEU A 252 -2.13 -20.45 22.39
N ILE A 253 -0.98 -19.92 21.95
CA ILE A 253 0.23 -19.82 22.78
C ILE A 253 0.22 -18.59 23.69
N PHE A 254 -0.20 -17.44 23.16
CA PHE A 254 -0.14 -16.15 23.85
C PHE A 254 -1.49 -15.70 24.42
N GLY A 255 -2.61 -16.27 23.97
CA GLY A 255 -3.96 -15.96 24.46
C GLY A 255 -4.36 -16.69 25.74
N GLN A 256 -3.50 -17.53 26.32
CA GLN A 256 -3.71 -18.02 27.68
C GLN A 256 -3.21 -16.99 28.70
N THR A 257 -4.01 -15.96 28.93
CA THR A 257 -3.91 -15.16 30.15
C THR A 257 -5.23 -15.22 30.91
N ASN A 258 -5.25 -16.12 31.89
CA ASN A 258 -6.07 -16.14 33.11
C ASN A 258 -7.59 -15.98 32.96
N ASP A 259 -8.25 -17.09 32.63
CA ASP A 259 -9.50 -17.44 33.31
C ASP A 259 -9.20 -18.67 34.18
N ALA A 260 -8.71 -18.42 35.39
CA ALA A 260 -8.69 -19.39 36.47
C ALA A 260 -9.48 -18.77 37.64
N GLU A 261 -10.47 -19.54 38.09
CA GLU A 261 -11.39 -19.36 39.24
C GLU A 261 -10.98 -18.38 40.34
#